data_AF-A0AAV0K0A1-F1
#
_entry.id   AF-A0AAV0K0A1-F1
#
_cell.length_a   1.000
_cell.length_b   1.000
_cell.length_c   1.000
_cell.angle_alpha   90.00
_cell.angle_beta   90.00
_cell.angle_gamma   90.00
#
_symmetry.space_group_name_H-M   'P 1'
#
loop_
_entity.id
_entity.type
_entity.pdbx_description
1 polymer ?
#
loop_
_entity_poly.entity_id
_entity_poly.type
_entity_poly.pdbx_seq_one_letter_code
_entity_poly.pdbx_strand_id
1 'polypeptide(L)'
;MLLASLPLLYLLFTKHFKKPTSSPSFPLPPGPYQWPIIGNIFQLGTKPHITLTKFSQTYGPLFSLKLGTQLLVVASSKAAATEILRTHDRSLSGRYVPDMSPHKSLELNEFSIGWIVECNDKWRQLRSLCKRELFSAKALENNLLVREGKAREMVEFIRRREGKEVIVREVVTATVFNMLSCVLVSRDLISMEGGSCEGGMMRMSSVLNQIAELATTPNVSDFYPVLSWFDLQGLRKKVMELHRSCFRILTEDIIEERRRMGREDSCKDFLDVLLKNGSSDDQINVLLLV
;
A
#
# COMPACT_ATOMS: atom_id res chain seq x y z
N MET A 1 29.80 -36.66 1.67
CA MET A 1 30.23 -35.24 1.80
C MET A 1 29.14 -34.29 2.36
N LEU A 2 27.86 -34.67 2.46
CA LEU A 2 26.79 -33.78 2.98
C LEU A 2 26.66 -33.71 4.52
N LEU A 3 27.19 -34.69 5.27
CA LEU A 3 27.11 -34.69 6.74
C LEU A 3 28.17 -33.79 7.41
N ALA A 4 29.26 -33.49 6.71
CA ALA A 4 30.36 -32.66 7.22
C ALA A 4 30.10 -31.15 7.11
N SER A 5 29.07 -30.73 6.36
CA SER A 5 28.70 -29.32 6.22
C SER A 5 27.76 -28.82 7.31
N LEU A 6 27.04 -29.71 8.02
CA LEU A 6 26.11 -29.36 9.10
C LEU A 6 26.78 -28.65 10.30
N PRO A 7 27.96 -29.08 10.79
CA PRO A 7 28.65 -28.39 11.89
C PRO A 7 29.18 -27.02 11.46
N LEU A 8 29.62 -26.90 10.20
CA LEU A 8 30.12 -25.64 9.64
C LEU A 8 28.95 -24.64 9.45
N LEU A 9 27.80 -25.12 8.98
CA LEU A 9 26.59 -24.30 8.86
C LEU A 9 26.08 -23.86 10.24
N TYR A 10 26.13 -24.74 11.26
CA TYR A 10 25.79 -24.43 12.65
C TYR A 10 26.75 -23.41 13.28
N LEU A 11 28.06 -23.52 13.02
CA LEU A 11 29.07 -22.56 13.47
C LEU A 11 28.95 -21.19 12.78
N LEU A 12 28.62 -21.17 11.50
CA LEU A 12 28.33 -19.93 10.76
C LEU A 12 27.02 -19.29 11.25
N PHE A 13 25.99 -20.09 11.53
CA PHE A 13 24.74 -19.63 12.16
C PHE A 13 25.03 -18.99 13.53
N THR A 14 25.74 -19.69 14.43
CA THR A 14 26.01 -19.19 15.78
C THR A 14 26.93 -17.97 15.81
N LYS A 15 27.86 -17.83 14.85
CA LYS A 15 28.70 -16.62 14.72
C LYS A 15 27.94 -15.41 14.14
N HIS A 16 26.99 -15.62 13.22
CA HIS A 16 26.14 -14.54 12.71
C HIS A 16 25.07 -14.07 13.71
N PHE A 17 24.72 -14.91 14.69
CA PHE A 17 23.84 -14.55 15.82
C PHE A 17 24.61 -14.10 17.07
N LYS A 18 25.88 -13.69 16.95
CA LYS A 18 26.57 -13.00 18.06
C LYS A 18 25.75 -11.76 18.44
N LYS A 19 25.30 -11.73 19.70
CA LYS A 19 24.54 -10.61 20.27
C LYS A 19 25.30 -9.31 19.98
N PRO A 20 24.67 -8.29 19.38
CA PRO A 20 25.27 -6.96 19.33
C PRO A 20 25.58 -6.52 20.75
N THR A 21 26.76 -5.92 20.93
CA THR A 21 27.22 -5.34 22.18
C THR A 21 26.14 -4.43 22.76
N SER A 22 25.71 -4.72 23.99
CA SER A 22 24.61 -4.07 24.67
C SER A 22 24.93 -2.59 24.96
N SER A 23 24.37 -1.69 24.16
CA SER A 23 23.97 -0.36 24.62
C SER A 23 22.89 -0.50 25.72
N PRO A 24 22.68 0.50 26.59
CA PRO A 24 21.68 0.40 27.65
C PRO A 24 20.31 0.13 27.03
N SER A 25 19.84 -1.11 27.13
CA SER A 25 18.54 -1.51 26.60
C SER A 25 17.49 -0.91 27.52
N PHE A 26 16.85 0.17 27.09
CA PHE A 26 15.56 0.52 27.66
C PHE A 26 14.68 -0.74 27.60
N PRO A 27 14.01 -1.11 28.71
CA PRO A 27 13.19 -2.31 28.72
C PRO A 27 12.11 -2.15 27.65
N LEU A 28 12.04 -3.12 26.74
CA LEU A 28 10.97 -3.18 25.76
C LEU A 28 9.63 -3.35 26.49
N PRO A 29 8.52 -2.85 25.91
CA PRO A 29 7.19 -3.19 26.38
C PRO A 29 7.02 -4.72 26.53
N PRO A 30 6.20 -5.19 27.48
CA PRO A 30 5.96 -6.62 27.70
C PRO A 30 5.41 -7.30 26.45
N GLY A 31 5.37 -8.63 26.38
CA GLY A 31 4.81 -9.33 25.24
C GLY A 31 4.88 -10.85 25.35
N PRO A 32 4.25 -11.56 24.42
CA PRO A 32 4.31 -13.02 24.38
C PRO A 32 5.73 -13.51 24.16
N TYR A 33 6.03 -14.68 24.72
CA TYR A 33 7.32 -15.34 24.54
C TYR A 33 7.65 -15.50 23.04
N GLN A 34 8.82 -15.02 22.66
CA GLN A 34 9.30 -14.97 21.28
C GLN A 34 10.05 -16.26 20.97
N TRP A 35 9.57 -17.07 20.02
CA TRP A 35 10.25 -18.30 19.66
C TRP A 35 11.60 -18.02 18.97
N PRO A 36 12.62 -18.88 19.17
CA PRO A 36 13.88 -18.74 18.45
C PRO A 36 13.64 -18.68 16.93
N ILE A 37 14.38 -17.79 16.25
CA ILE A 37 14.34 -17.55 14.80
C ILE A 37 13.02 -16.92 14.32
N ILE A 38 11.88 -17.53 14.62
CA ILE A 38 10.56 -17.17 14.07
C ILE A 38 9.88 -16.01 14.83
N GLY A 39 10.16 -15.87 16.12
CA GLY A 39 9.46 -14.92 16.99
C GLY A 39 8.00 -15.31 17.22
N ASN A 40 7.07 -14.43 16.89
CA ASN A 40 5.63 -14.54 17.14
C ASN A 40 4.80 -14.71 15.84
N ILE A 41 5.44 -14.92 14.69
CA ILE A 41 4.73 -15.01 13.38
C ILE A 41 3.57 -16.01 13.43
N PHE A 42 3.82 -17.24 13.88
CA PHE A 42 2.77 -18.28 13.94
C PHE A 42 1.72 -18.04 15.02
N GLN A 43 2.07 -17.27 16.06
CA GLN A 43 1.11 -16.93 17.11
C GLN A 43 0.05 -15.94 16.62
N LEU A 44 0.34 -15.14 15.58
CA LEU A 44 -0.63 -14.19 15.00
C LEU A 44 -1.81 -14.88 14.29
N GLY A 45 -1.60 -16.08 13.74
CA GLY A 45 -2.61 -16.83 13.01
C GLY A 45 -3.13 -16.12 11.75
N THR A 46 -4.30 -16.53 11.26
CA THR A 46 -4.91 -16.02 10.02
C THR A 46 -5.65 -14.69 10.19
N LYS A 47 -5.89 -14.25 11.44
CA LYS A 47 -6.55 -12.99 11.77
C LYS A 47 -5.67 -12.18 12.74
N PRO A 48 -4.55 -11.60 12.29
CA PRO A 48 -3.58 -10.94 13.16
C PRO A 48 -4.20 -9.87 14.05
N HIS A 49 -5.10 -9.04 13.51
CA HIS A 49 -5.76 -7.97 14.26
C HIS A 49 -6.55 -8.50 15.48
N ILE A 50 -7.23 -9.65 15.38
CA ILE A 50 -7.94 -10.26 16.52
C ILE A 50 -6.94 -10.76 17.56
N THR A 51 -5.86 -11.41 17.13
CA THR A 51 -4.82 -11.88 18.04
C THR A 51 -4.14 -10.72 18.76
N LEU A 52 -3.86 -9.61 18.06
CA LEU A 52 -3.30 -8.41 18.67
C LEU A 52 -4.22 -7.83 19.75
N THR A 53 -5.54 -7.81 19.53
CA THR A 53 -6.50 -7.40 20.57
C THR A 53 -6.42 -8.33 21.79
N LYS A 54 -6.35 -9.65 21.60
CA LYS A 54 -6.18 -10.60 22.72
C LYS A 54 -4.88 -10.38 23.47
N PHE A 55 -3.78 -10.14 22.75
CA PHE A 55 -2.50 -9.80 23.37
C PHE A 55 -2.57 -8.49 24.17
N SER A 56 -3.29 -7.47 23.69
CA SER A 56 -3.45 -6.24 24.46
C SER A 56 -4.19 -6.43 25.78
N GLN A 57 -5.12 -7.40 25.84
CA GLN A 57 -5.84 -7.74 27.07
C GLN A 57 -4.93 -8.46 28.08
N THR A 58 -3.89 -9.15 27.61
CA THR A 58 -2.95 -9.91 28.46
C THR A 58 -1.70 -9.10 28.84
N TYR A 59 -1.09 -8.42 27.88
CA TYR A 59 0.20 -7.72 28.04
C TYR A 59 0.03 -6.20 28.23
N GLY A 60 -1.19 -5.69 28.09
CA GLY A 60 -1.51 -4.28 28.29
C GLY A 60 -1.54 -3.45 27.00
N PRO A 61 -1.69 -2.13 27.13
CA PRO A 61 -1.98 -1.22 26.01
C PRO A 61 -0.81 -0.98 25.05
N LEU A 62 0.41 -1.36 25.46
CA LEU A 62 1.63 -1.27 24.66
C LEU A 62 2.43 -2.56 24.89
N PHE A 63 2.68 -3.32 23.83
CA PHE A 63 3.38 -4.60 23.93
C PHE A 63 4.27 -4.86 22.71
N SER A 64 5.26 -5.75 22.87
CA SER A 64 6.26 -6.05 21.86
C SER A 64 6.07 -7.45 21.27
N LEU A 65 6.28 -7.55 19.97
CA LEU A 65 6.34 -8.79 19.21
C LEU A 65 7.63 -8.81 18.38
N LYS A 66 8.04 -10.00 17.97
CA LYS A 66 9.13 -10.23 17.03
C LYS A 66 8.60 -10.99 15.84
N LEU A 67 8.69 -10.42 14.63
CA LEU A 67 8.28 -11.07 13.40
C LEU A 67 9.55 -11.50 12.63
N GLY A 68 9.99 -12.73 12.85
CA GLY A 68 11.28 -13.22 12.37
C GLY A 68 12.41 -12.46 13.05
N THR A 69 13.07 -11.57 12.29
CA THR A 69 14.14 -10.68 12.81
C THR A 69 13.65 -9.28 13.17
N GLN A 70 12.43 -8.91 12.80
CA GLN A 70 11.89 -7.56 13.00
C GLN A 70 11.22 -7.40 14.37
N LEU A 71 11.50 -6.30 15.06
CA LEU A 71 10.79 -5.91 16.27
C LEU A 71 9.54 -5.10 15.89
N LEU A 72 8.39 -5.48 16.43
CA LEU A 72 7.14 -4.76 16.29
C LEU A 72 6.63 -4.35 17.66
N VAL A 73 6.41 -3.05 17.87
CA VAL A 73 5.72 -2.55 19.06
C VAL A 73 4.30 -2.18 18.67
N VAL A 74 3.33 -2.68 19.43
CA VAL A 74 1.90 -2.51 19.16
C VAL A 74 1.29 -1.63 20.22
N ALA A 75 0.66 -0.53 19.79
CA ALA A 75 -0.20 0.30 20.63
C ALA A 75 -1.67 -0.07 20.41
N SER A 76 -2.36 -0.45 21.49
CA SER A 76 -3.75 -0.92 21.46
C SER A 76 -4.66 -0.17 22.42
N SER A 77 -4.34 1.11 22.69
CA SER A 77 -5.21 2.02 23.43
C SER A 77 -5.14 3.44 22.85
N LYS A 78 -6.17 4.24 23.14
CA LYS A 78 -6.19 5.67 22.77
C LYS A 78 -4.98 6.42 23.33
N ALA A 79 -4.61 6.16 24.58
CA ALA A 79 -3.47 6.83 25.23
C ALA A 79 -2.15 6.49 24.52
N ALA A 80 -1.87 5.19 24.31
CA ALA A 80 -0.67 4.75 23.62
C ALA A 80 -0.60 5.25 22.16
N ALA A 81 -1.72 5.25 21.45
CA ALA A 81 -1.80 5.81 20.11
C ALA A 81 -1.57 7.33 20.09
N THR A 82 -2.04 8.06 21.10
CA THR A 82 -1.80 9.51 21.23
C THR A 82 -0.33 9.80 21.45
N GLU A 83 0.35 9.03 22.30
CA GLU A 83 1.79 9.17 22.51
C GLU A 83 2.57 8.98 21.21
N ILE A 84 2.25 7.94 20.43
CA ILE A 84 2.97 7.63 19.18
C ILE A 84 2.62 8.60 18.05
N LEU A 85 1.34 8.84 17.80
CA LEU A 85 0.85 9.53 16.59
C LEU A 85 0.67 11.04 16.78
N ARG A 86 0.84 11.56 18.01
CA ARG A 86 0.72 13.00 18.30
C ARG A 86 1.86 13.53 19.16
N THR A 87 2.16 12.92 20.31
CA THR A 87 3.19 13.45 21.22
C THR A 87 4.60 13.30 20.64
N HIS A 88 4.88 12.14 20.05
CA HIS A 88 6.17 11.78 19.45
C HIS A 88 6.10 11.59 17.93
N ASP A 89 5.12 12.23 17.28
CA ASP A 89 4.82 12.05 15.86
C ASP A 89 6.04 12.36 14.98
N ARG A 90 6.79 13.42 15.28
CA ARG A 90 7.98 13.83 14.54
C ARG A 90 9.06 12.75 14.47
N SER A 91 9.24 11.98 15.54
CA SER A 91 10.23 10.89 15.59
C SER A 91 9.71 9.55 15.08
N LEU A 92 8.38 9.36 15.08
CA LEU A 92 7.73 8.07 14.80
C LEU A 92 6.85 8.10 13.54
N SER A 93 6.98 9.14 12.70
CA SER A 93 6.21 9.26 11.45
C SER A 93 6.79 8.46 10.28
N GLY A 94 8.03 7.97 10.41
CA GLY A 94 8.67 7.13 9.39
C GLY A 94 7.90 5.82 9.20
N ARG A 95 7.91 5.29 7.97
CA ARG A 95 7.18 4.06 7.64
C ARG A 95 8.16 2.93 7.35
N TYR A 96 7.78 1.73 7.78
CA TYR A 96 8.38 0.52 7.26
C TYR A 96 7.99 0.37 5.78
N VAL A 97 8.98 0.18 4.91
CA VAL A 97 8.76 -0.01 3.47
C VAL A 97 8.89 -1.51 3.18
N PRO A 98 7.81 -2.19 2.74
CA PRO A 98 7.88 -3.59 2.36
C PRO A 98 8.90 -3.84 1.25
N ASP A 99 9.57 -4.98 1.28
CA ASP A 99 10.56 -5.40 0.28
C ASP A 99 9.98 -5.46 -1.14
N MET A 100 8.68 -5.71 -1.25
CA MET A 100 7.95 -5.74 -2.51
C MET A 100 7.70 -4.34 -3.10
N SER A 101 7.94 -3.26 -2.36
CA SER A 101 7.73 -1.89 -2.84
C SER A 101 8.53 -1.64 -4.13
N PRO A 102 7.89 -1.22 -5.23
CA PRO A 102 8.55 -1.10 -6.54
C PRO A 102 9.53 0.09 -6.61
N HIS A 103 9.45 1.04 -5.68
CA HIS A 103 10.16 2.33 -5.77
C HIS A 103 11.58 2.33 -5.20
N LYS A 104 12.29 1.20 -5.20
CA LYS A 104 13.64 1.11 -4.58
C LYS A 104 14.69 2.09 -5.15
N SER A 105 14.43 2.79 -6.25
CA SER A 105 15.27 3.93 -6.65
C SER A 105 15.04 5.11 -5.70
N LEU A 106 16.13 5.73 -5.25
CA LEU A 106 16.10 6.84 -4.29
C LEU A 106 15.17 7.97 -4.75
N GLU A 107 15.11 8.22 -6.06
CA GLU A 107 14.30 9.26 -6.68
C GLU A 107 12.80 8.95 -6.65
N LEU A 108 12.36 7.73 -6.99
CA LEU A 108 10.94 7.38 -7.00
C LEU A 108 10.38 7.15 -5.59
N ASN A 109 11.22 6.74 -4.64
CA ASN A 109 10.85 6.66 -3.22
C ASN A 109 10.36 8.00 -2.67
N GLU A 110 10.91 9.12 -3.15
CA GLU A 110 10.49 10.46 -2.71
C GLU A 110 9.11 10.88 -3.24
N PHE A 111 8.56 10.15 -4.21
CA PHE A 111 7.22 10.40 -4.78
C PHE A 111 6.14 9.48 -4.21
N SER A 112 6.47 8.58 -3.28
CA SER A 112 5.46 7.78 -2.58
C SER A 112 4.91 8.51 -1.35
N ILE A 113 3.60 8.72 -1.30
CA ILE A 113 2.91 9.24 -0.11
C ILE A 113 2.74 8.12 0.94
N GLY A 114 2.49 6.90 0.47
CA GLY A 114 2.15 5.73 1.28
C GLY A 114 3.35 4.99 1.87
N TRP A 115 4.49 4.99 1.19
CA TRP A 115 5.64 4.13 1.50
C TRP A 115 6.95 4.92 1.57
N ILE A 116 7.02 5.88 2.49
CA ILE A 116 8.19 6.73 2.69
C ILE A 116 8.94 6.38 3.98
N VAL A 117 10.27 6.30 3.90
CA VAL A 117 11.14 6.02 5.05
C VAL A 117 11.16 7.20 6.03
N GLU A 118 11.22 8.43 5.52
CA GLU A 118 11.28 9.66 6.31
C GLU A 118 10.32 10.74 5.78
N CYS A 119 9.61 11.41 6.68
CA CYS A 119 8.71 12.52 6.31
C CYS A 119 9.49 13.82 6.01
N ASN A 120 10.16 13.86 4.86
CA ASN A 120 10.94 15.01 4.40
C ASN A 120 10.08 16.12 3.74
N ASP A 121 10.73 17.19 3.28
CA ASP A 121 10.07 18.35 2.68
C ASP A 121 9.30 18.00 1.40
N LYS A 122 9.84 17.10 0.58
CA LYS A 122 9.19 16.62 -0.64
C LYS A 122 7.88 15.91 -0.30
N TRP A 123 7.89 15.02 0.69
CA TRP A 123 6.66 14.38 1.16
C TRP A 123 5.64 15.37 1.71
N ARG A 124 6.08 16.39 2.46
CA ARG A 124 5.19 17.47 2.94
C ARG A 124 4.56 18.24 1.78
N GLN A 125 5.33 18.53 0.73
CA GLN A 125 4.84 19.19 -0.47
C GLN A 125 3.82 18.33 -1.23
N LEU A 126 4.10 17.05 -1.44
CA LEU A 126 3.18 16.11 -2.09
C LEU A 126 1.89 15.96 -1.29
N ARG A 127 1.97 15.81 0.03
CA ARG A 127 0.80 15.74 0.91
C ARG A 127 -0.01 17.03 0.87
N SER A 128 0.65 18.19 0.82
CA SER A 128 0.00 19.50 0.68
C SER A 128 -0.72 19.63 -0.67
N LEU A 129 -0.09 19.17 -1.75
CA LEU A 129 -0.70 19.12 -3.08
C LEU A 129 -1.97 18.27 -3.08
N CYS A 130 -1.89 17.00 -2.62
CA CYS A 130 -3.08 16.14 -2.54
C CYS A 130 -4.16 16.75 -1.63
N LYS A 131 -3.78 17.33 -0.48
CA LYS A 131 -4.73 18.00 0.41
C LYS A 131 -5.47 19.14 -0.30
N ARG A 132 -4.76 19.95 -1.09
CA ARG A 132 -5.34 21.09 -1.78
C ARG A 132 -6.22 20.66 -2.95
N GLU A 133 -5.72 19.76 -3.78
CA GLU A 133 -6.32 19.43 -5.08
C GLU A 133 -7.36 18.31 -5.00
N LEU A 134 -7.24 17.37 -4.05
CA LEU A 134 -8.14 16.21 -3.93
C LEU A 134 -9.06 16.30 -2.71
N PHE A 135 -8.54 16.81 -1.59
CA PHE A 135 -9.21 16.68 -0.29
C PHE A 135 -9.64 18.01 0.35
N SER A 136 -9.54 19.13 -0.38
CA SER A 136 -10.04 20.42 0.11
C SER A 136 -11.57 20.47 0.01
N ALA A 137 -12.22 21.32 0.80
CA ALA A 137 -13.68 21.49 0.71
C ALA A 137 -14.13 21.83 -0.72
N LYS A 138 -13.39 22.71 -1.39
CA LYS A 138 -13.61 23.06 -2.81
C LYS A 138 -13.42 21.87 -3.75
N ALA A 139 -12.35 21.08 -3.58
CA ALA A 139 -12.13 19.88 -4.39
C ALA A 139 -13.25 18.85 -4.19
N LEU A 140 -13.71 18.67 -2.94
CA LEU A 140 -14.81 17.77 -2.64
C LEU A 140 -16.13 18.26 -3.25
N GLU A 141 -16.39 19.57 -3.24
CA GLU A 141 -17.57 20.17 -3.86
C GLU A 141 -17.55 20.04 -5.39
N ASN A 142 -16.42 20.34 -6.03
CA ASN A 142 -16.25 20.16 -7.48
C ASN A 142 -16.53 18.72 -7.94
N ASN A 143 -16.17 17.76 -7.10
CA ASN A 143 -16.36 16.33 -7.39
C ASN A 143 -17.72 15.78 -6.92
N LEU A 144 -18.64 16.61 -6.40
CA LEU A 144 -19.95 16.17 -5.91
C LEU A 144 -20.74 15.45 -7.00
N LEU A 145 -20.83 16.05 -8.20
CA LEU A 145 -21.60 15.51 -9.31
C LEU A 145 -21.03 14.17 -9.81
N VAL A 146 -19.71 13.99 -9.77
CA VAL A 146 -19.06 12.71 -10.08
C VAL A 146 -19.49 11.64 -9.08
N ARG A 147 -19.48 11.96 -7.78
CA ARG A 147 -19.87 10.99 -6.75
C ARG A 147 -21.35 10.60 -6.85
N GLU A 148 -22.24 11.59 -7.02
CA GLU A 148 -23.67 11.33 -7.20
C GLU A 148 -23.96 10.57 -8.49
N GLY A 149 -23.27 10.91 -9.58
CA GLY A 149 -23.37 10.21 -10.85
C GLY A 149 -23.01 8.73 -10.72
N LYS A 150 -21.84 8.42 -10.13
CA LYS A 150 -21.39 7.04 -9.93
C LYS A 150 -22.30 6.24 -8.98
N ALA A 151 -22.81 6.89 -7.93
CA ALA A 151 -23.79 6.26 -7.05
C ALA A 151 -25.12 5.97 -7.77
N ARG A 152 -25.59 6.88 -8.64
CA ARG A 152 -26.78 6.68 -9.46
C ARG A 152 -26.61 5.52 -10.46
N GLU A 153 -25.48 5.48 -11.17
CA GLU A 153 -25.14 4.38 -12.08
C GLU A 153 -25.17 3.02 -11.37
N MET A 154 -24.62 2.96 -10.15
CA MET A 154 -24.65 1.75 -9.32
C MET A 154 -26.08 1.32 -8.98
N VAL A 155 -26.93 2.26 -8.56
CA VAL A 155 -28.35 1.99 -8.23
C VAL A 155 -29.11 1.53 -9.47
N GLU A 156 -28.89 2.17 -10.62
CA GLU A 156 -29.50 1.79 -11.90
C GLU A 156 -29.03 0.41 -12.37
N PHE A 157 -27.75 0.07 -12.18
CA PHE A 157 -27.22 -1.26 -12.45
C PHE A 157 -27.95 -2.32 -11.61
N ILE A 158 -28.07 -2.10 -10.30
CA ILE A 158 -28.78 -3.02 -9.41
C ILE A 158 -30.25 -3.13 -9.81
N ARG A 159 -30.91 -2.01 -10.13
CA ARG A 159 -32.32 -2.01 -10.57
C ARG A 159 -32.52 -2.83 -11.85
N ARG A 160 -31.61 -2.74 -12.82
CA ARG A 160 -31.66 -3.53 -14.07
C ARG A 160 -31.47 -5.04 -13.83
N ARG A 161 -30.97 -5.43 -12.66
CA ARG A 161 -30.76 -6.82 -12.24
C ARG A 161 -31.87 -7.30 -11.29
N GLU A 162 -33.02 -6.65 -11.28
CA GLU A 162 -34.18 -7.10 -10.50
C GLU A 162 -34.50 -8.58 -10.76
N GLY A 163 -34.71 -9.34 -9.68
CA GLY A 163 -34.94 -10.79 -9.73
C GLY A 163 -33.69 -11.63 -10.05
N LYS A 164 -32.49 -11.03 -10.15
CA LYS A 164 -31.22 -11.72 -10.39
C LYS A 164 -30.25 -11.55 -9.22
N GLU A 165 -29.35 -12.52 -9.06
CA GLU A 165 -28.26 -12.42 -8.09
C GLU A 165 -27.25 -11.34 -8.48
N VAL A 166 -26.77 -10.58 -7.49
CA VAL A 166 -25.77 -9.52 -7.66
C VAL A 166 -24.66 -9.71 -6.63
N ILE A 167 -23.42 -9.77 -7.10
CA ILE A 167 -22.23 -9.81 -6.24
C ILE A 167 -21.92 -8.38 -5.78
N VAL A 168 -22.47 -7.98 -4.63
CA VAL A 168 -22.35 -6.61 -4.08
C VAL A 168 -20.89 -6.14 -4.00
N ARG A 169 -19.98 -7.03 -3.64
CA ARG A 169 -18.54 -6.73 -3.57
C ARG A 169 -18.01 -6.18 -4.89
N GLU A 170 -18.34 -6.82 -6.01
CA GLU A 170 -17.82 -6.42 -7.33
C GLU A 170 -18.42 -5.09 -7.77
N VAL A 171 -19.73 -4.92 -7.58
CA VAL A 171 -20.45 -3.68 -7.92
C VAL A 171 -19.90 -2.50 -7.13
N VAL A 172 -19.80 -2.62 -5.79
CA VAL A 172 -19.31 -1.53 -4.94
C VAL A 172 -17.83 -1.24 -5.22
N THR A 173 -17.00 -2.27 -5.42
CA THR A 173 -15.59 -2.08 -5.78
C THR A 173 -15.48 -1.33 -7.11
N ALA A 174 -16.29 -1.71 -8.11
CA ALA A 174 -16.35 -1.03 -9.40
C ALA A 174 -16.74 0.44 -9.28
N THR A 175 -17.81 0.71 -8.55
CA THR A 175 -18.30 2.08 -8.34
C THR A 175 -17.29 2.96 -7.62
N VAL A 176 -16.68 2.47 -6.52
CA VAL A 176 -15.68 3.25 -5.76
C VAL A 176 -14.42 3.49 -6.58
N PHE A 177 -13.93 2.48 -7.29
CA PHE A 177 -12.74 2.63 -8.13
C PHE A 177 -12.97 3.61 -9.28
N ASN A 178 -14.11 3.52 -9.98
CA ASN A 178 -14.46 4.46 -11.04
C ASN A 178 -14.68 5.87 -10.50
N MET A 179 -15.27 6.01 -9.31
CA MET A 179 -15.38 7.31 -8.65
C MET A 179 -14.01 7.95 -8.41
N LEU A 180 -13.05 7.20 -7.89
CA LEU A 180 -11.67 7.67 -7.72
C LEU A 180 -11.00 7.96 -9.07
N SER A 181 -11.17 7.07 -10.04
CA SER A 181 -10.59 7.20 -11.37
C SER A 181 -11.13 8.43 -12.12
N CYS A 182 -12.41 8.76 -11.98
CA CYS A 182 -12.98 9.99 -12.52
C CYS A 182 -12.37 11.24 -11.85
N VAL A 183 -12.18 11.23 -10.53
CA VAL A 183 -11.54 12.37 -9.83
C VAL A 183 -10.07 12.53 -10.27
N LEU A 184 -9.37 11.43 -10.53
CA LEU A 184 -7.95 11.44 -10.86
C LEU A 184 -7.67 11.74 -12.33
N VAL A 185 -8.42 11.13 -13.25
CA VAL A 185 -8.15 11.12 -14.69
C VAL A 185 -9.39 11.30 -15.57
N SER A 186 -10.55 11.63 -14.98
CA SER A 186 -11.83 11.80 -15.68
C SER A 186 -12.28 10.58 -16.51
N ARG A 187 -11.98 9.36 -16.05
CA ARG A 187 -12.34 8.10 -16.75
C ARG A 187 -12.86 7.03 -15.82
N ASP A 188 -13.78 6.23 -16.35
CA ASP A 188 -14.06 4.90 -15.83
C ASP A 188 -12.98 3.94 -16.31
N LEU A 189 -12.41 3.20 -15.38
CA LEU A 189 -11.32 2.28 -15.66
C LEU A 189 -11.74 0.82 -15.48
N ILE A 190 -12.87 0.54 -14.82
CA ILE A 190 -13.45 -0.81 -14.72
C ILE A 190 -14.94 -0.84 -15.03
N SER A 191 -15.43 -1.98 -15.51
CA SER A 191 -16.85 -2.19 -15.78
C SER A 191 -17.59 -2.71 -14.55
N MET A 192 -18.84 -2.29 -14.38
CA MET A 192 -19.77 -2.94 -13.44
C MET A 192 -20.34 -4.25 -14.00
N GLU A 193 -20.19 -4.51 -15.30
CA GLU A 193 -20.78 -5.65 -15.99
C GLU A 193 -19.70 -6.67 -16.33
N GLY A 194 -19.59 -7.74 -15.53
CA GLY A 194 -18.52 -8.73 -15.56
C GLY A 194 -18.49 -9.68 -16.78
N GLY A 195 -18.98 -9.27 -17.95
CA GLY A 195 -19.15 -10.19 -19.09
C GLY A 195 -18.96 -9.61 -20.50
N SER A 196 -18.74 -8.30 -20.65
CA SER A 196 -18.40 -7.72 -21.96
C SER A 196 -17.63 -6.43 -21.72
N CYS A 197 -16.32 -6.50 -21.84
CA CYS A 197 -15.45 -5.33 -21.79
C CYS A 197 -14.50 -5.43 -22.97
N GLU A 198 -14.53 -4.46 -23.86
CA GLU A 198 -13.48 -4.28 -24.85
C GLU A 198 -12.22 -3.67 -24.18
N GLY A 199 -11.04 -4.09 -24.62
CA GLY A 199 -9.79 -3.35 -24.39
C GLY A 199 -9.34 -3.16 -22.93
N GLY A 200 -8.90 -1.94 -22.61
CA GLY A 200 -8.19 -1.57 -21.36
C GLY A 200 -8.96 -1.81 -20.05
N MET A 201 -10.30 -1.81 -20.11
CA MET A 201 -11.18 -1.94 -18.93
C MET A 201 -11.14 -3.34 -18.31
N MET A 202 -11.05 -4.39 -19.15
CA MET A 202 -10.85 -5.77 -18.68
C MET A 202 -9.47 -5.95 -18.03
N ARG A 203 -8.44 -5.27 -18.57
CA ARG A 203 -7.08 -5.31 -18.02
C ARG A 203 -7.04 -4.74 -16.60
N MET A 204 -7.75 -3.64 -16.34
CA MET A 204 -7.73 -2.98 -15.03
C MET A 204 -8.43 -3.80 -13.93
N SER A 205 -9.56 -4.45 -14.22
CA SER A 205 -10.23 -5.31 -13.23
C SER A 205 -9.35 -6.47 -12.76
N SER A 206 -8.66 -7.13 -13.71
CA SER A 206 -7.67 -8.17 -13.40
C SER A 206 -6.49 -7.63 -12.58
N VAL A 207 -6.01 -6.44 -12.93
CA VAL A 207 -4.95 -5.74 -12.19
C VAL A 207 -5.37 -5.49 -10.74
N LEU A 208 -6.58 -5.01 -10.47
CA LEU A 208 -7.04 -4.72 -9.11
C LEU A 208 -7.10 -5.96 -8.23
N ASN A 209 -7.58 -7.08 -8.76
CA ASN A 209 -7.59 -8.34 -8.03
C ASN A 209 -6.15 -8.80 -7.67
N GLN A 210 -5.20 -8.64 -8.60
CA GLN A 210 -3.79 -8.95 -8.34
C GLN A 210 -3.17 -8.00 -7.31
N ILE A 211 -3.51 -6.70 -7.34
CA ILE A 211 -3.08 -5.74 -6.30
C ILE A 211 -3.59 -6.20 -4.94
N ALA A 212 -4.88 -6.55 -4.83
CA ALA A 212 -5.48 -6.99 -3.57
C ALA A 212 -4.84 -8.28 -3.03
N GLU A 213 -4.54 -9.25 -3.90
CA GLU A 213 -3.84 -10.48 -3.54
C GLU A 213 -2.42 -10.19 -3.03
N LEU A 214 -1.64 -9.40 -3.77
CA LEU A 214 -0.26 -9.08 -3.40
C LEU A 214 -0.19 -8.23 -2.13
N ALA A 215 -1.09 -7.26 -1.96
CA ALA A 215 -1.14 -6.41 -0.77
C ALA A 215 -1.44 -7.18 0.52
N THR A 216 -2.10 -8.35 0.43
CA THR A 216 -2.46 -9.18 1.58
C THR A 216 -1.52 -10.38 1.78
N THR A 217 -0.57 -10.59 0.86
CA THR A 217 0.36 -11.72 0.92
C THR A 217 1.59 -11.37 1.79
N PRO A 218 1.86 -12.10 2.88
CA PRO A 218 3.07 -11.90 3.67
C PRO A 218 4.33 -12.25 2.87
N ASN A 219 5.33 -11.37 2.91
CA ASN A 219 6.62 -11.60 2.29
C ASN A 219 7.66 -11.99 3.36
N VAL A 220 8.30 -13.15 3.19
CA VAL A 220 9.37 -13.66 4.05
C VAL A 220 10.54 -12.68 4.13
N SER A 221 10.82 -11.95 3.05
CA SER A 221 11.88 -10.95 3.01
C SER A 221 11.61 -9.76 3.94
N ASP A 222 10.35 -9.47 4.28
CA ASP A 222 10.02 -8.43 5.27
C ASP A 222 10.41 -8.87 6.68
N PHE A 223 10.26 -10.16 7.00
CA PHE A 223 10.63 -10.73 8.30
C PHE A 223 12.12 -11.05 8.41
N TYR A 224 12.78 -11.36 7.29
CA TYR A 224 14.19 -11.71 7.20
C TYR A 224 14.87 -10.95 6.06
N PRO A 225 15.29 -9.69 6.27
CA PRO A 225 15.85 -8.85 5.21
C PRO A 225 17.09 -9.43 4.50
N VAL A 226 17.86 -10.29 5.17
CA VAL A 226 18.99 -11.01 4.57
C VAL A 226 18.57 -11.91 3.39
N LEU A 227 17.30 -12.34 3.34
CA LEU A 227 16.75 -13.16 2.26
C LEU A 227 16.16 -12.32 1.11
N SER A 228 16.09 -10.98 1.24
CA SER A 228 15.52 -10.09 0.21
C SER A 228 16.19 -10.21 -1.16
N TRP A 229 17.47 -10.60 -1.21
CA TRP A 229 18.20 -10.74 -2.46
C TRP A 229 17.63 -11.84 -3.34
N PHE A 230 17.05 -12.89 -2.74
CA PHE A 230 16.60 -14.07 -3.46
C PHE A 230 15.17 -13.99 -3.99
N ASP A 231 14.32 -13.07 -3.49
CA ASP A 231 12.89 -13.00 -3.84
C ASP A 231 12.23 -14.39 -3.79
N LEU A 232 12.34 -15.09 -2.64
CA LEU A 232 12.02 -16.53 -2.51
C LEU A 232 10.57 -16.88 -2.92
N GLN A 233 9.65 -15.93 -2.81
CA GLN A 233 8.24 -16.10 -3.19
C GLN A 233 7.91 -15.51 -4.58
N GLY A 234 8.88 -14.88 -5.25
CA GLY A 234 8.70 -14.18 -6.53
C GLY A 234 7.76 -12.96 -6.45
N LEU A 235 7.48 -12.46 -5.24
CA LEU A 235 6.50 -11.39 -5.03
C LEU A 235 6.99 -10.06 -5.58
N ARG A 236 8.28 -9.77 -5.44
CA ARG A 236 8.85 -8.53 -5.98
C ARG A 236 8.75 -8.52 -7.51
N LYS A 237 9.05 -9.64 -8.16
CA LYS A 237 8.87 -9.78 -9.62
C LYS A 237 7.41 -9.54 -10.03
N LYS A 238 6.45 -10.17 -9.35
CA LYS A 238 5.01 -9.99 -9.61
C LYS A 238 4.56 -8.54 -9.46
N VAL A 239 4.97 -7.86 -8.37
CA VAL A 239 4.64 -6.44 -8.15
C VAL A 239 5.24 -5.56 -9.25
N MET A 240 6.48 -5.80 -9.68
CA MET A 240 7.09 -5.03 -10.77
C MET A 240 6.36 -5.22 -12.11
N GLU A 241 5.96 -6.45 -12.44
CA GLU A 241 5.18 -6.74 -13.66
C GLU A 241 3.80 -6.04 -13.62
N LEU A 242 3.14 -6.10 -12.47
CA LEU A 242 1.85 -5.44 -12.25
C LEU A 242 1.95 -3.93 -12.37
N HIS A 243 2.96 -3.33 -11.75
CA HIS A 243 3.22 -1.90 -11.82
C HIS A 243 3.53 -1.43 -13.24
N ARG A 244 4.33 -2.20 -14.00
CA ARG A 244 4.56 -1.92 -15.44
C ARG A 244 3.27 -1.99 -16.25
N SER A 245 2.40 -2.97 -15.97
CA SER A 245 1.11 -3.08 -16.64
C SER A 245 0.22 -1.86 -16.36
N CYS A 246 0.20 -1.38 -15.11
CA CYS A 246 -0.53 -0.18 -14.73
C CYS A 246 0.05 1.08 -15.39
N PHE A 247 1.38 1.25 -15.33
CA PHE A 247 2.09 2.36 -15.95
C PHE A 247 1.80 2.42 -17.45
N ARG A 248 1.83 1.28 -18.13
CA ARG A 248 1.49 1.21 -19.55
C ARG A 248 0.07 1.70 -19.83
N ILE A 249 -0.92 1.21 -19.07
CA ILE A 249 -2.32 1.65 -19.22
C ILE A 249 -2.45 3.16 -18.97
N LEU A 250 -1.85 3.67 -17.89
CA LEU A 250 -1.90 5.10 -17.57
C LEU A 250 -1.19 5.95 -18.63
N THR A 251 0.04 5.58 -19.02
CA THR A 251 0.84 6.34 -19.98
C THR A 251 0.23 6.32 -21.38
N GLU A 252 0.06 5.13 -21.96
CA GLU A 252 -0.37 4.96 -23.35
C GLU A 252 -1.84 5.40 -23.52
N ASP A 253 -2.73 4.98 -22.63
CA ASP A 253 -4.16 5.21 -22.82
C ASP A 253 -4.62 6.58 -22.29
N ILE A 254 -3.90 7.21 -21.34
CA ILE A 254 -4.40 8.41 -20.63
C ILE A 254 -3.45 9.61 -20.74
N ILE A 255 -2.18 9.47 -20.35
CA ILE A 255 -1.23 10.59 -20.27
C ILE A 255 -0.90 11.10 -21.67
N GLU A 256 -0.55 10.22 -22.61
CA GLU A 256 -0.21 10.60 -23.98
C GLU A 256 -1.40 11.27 -24.70
N GLU A 257 -2.59 10.71 -24.54
CA GLU A 257 -3.81 11.29 -25.08
C GLU A 257 -4.05 12.70 -24.52
N ARG A 258 -3.92 12.88 -23.20
CA ARG A 258 -4.10 14.18 -22.55
C ARG A 258 -3.06 15.20 -23.01
N ARG A 259 -1.80 14.80 -23.18
CA ARG A 259 -0.74 15.67 -23.73
C ARG A 259 -1.04 16.08 -25.18
N ARG A 260 -1.61 15.17 -25.99
CA ARG A 260 -1.97 15.44 -27.39
C ARG A 260 -3.15 16.42 -27.54
N MET A 261 -4.13 16.37 -26.64
CA MET A 261 -5.28 17.29 -26.66
C MET A 261 -4.91 18.75 -26.35
N GLY A 262 -3.71 19.00 -25.83
CA GLY A 262 -3.22 20.34 -25.52
C GLY A 262 -3.66 20.84 -24.14
N ARG A 263 -3.02 21.91 -23.67
CA ARG A 263 -3.32 22.52 -22.36
C ARG A 263 -4.59 23.36 -22.48
N GLU A 264 -5.70 22.86 -21.96
CA GLU A 264 -6.81 23.76 -21.60
C GLU A 264 -6.42 24.59 -20.37
N ASP A 265 -6.87 25.85 -20.30
CA ASP A 265 -6.52 26.76 -19.19
C ASP A 265 -7.12 26.32 -17.84
N SER A 266 -8.17 25.49 -17.87
CA SER A 266 -8.79 24.90 -16.68
C SER A 266 -8.30 23.47 -16.43
N CYS A 267 -7.75 23.22 -15.24
CA CYS A 267 -7.50 21.84 -14.77
C CYS A 267 -8.83 21.16 -14.47
N LYS A 268 -9.17 20.09 -15.21
CA LYS A 268 -10.42 19.34 -15.04
C LYS A 268 -10.32 18.29 -13.93
N ASP A 269 -9.16 17.66 -13.81
CA ASP A 269 -8.89 16.59 -12.85
C ASP A 269 -7.47 16.69 -12.27
N PHE A 270 -7.12 15.73 -11.41
CA PHE A 270 -5.82 15.71 -10.76
C PHE A 270 -4.66 15.52 -11.74
N LEU A 271 -4.85 14.72 -12.81
CA LEU A 271 -3.85 14.54 -13.85
C LEU A 271 -3.50 15.87 -14.53
N ASP A 272 -4.48 16.71 -14.85
CA ASP A 272 -4.22 18.04 -15.41
C ASP A 272 -3.39 18.92 -14.45
N VAL A 273 -3.63 18.81 -13.15
CA VAL A 273 -2.84 19.54 -12.14
C VAL A 273 -1.38 19.06 -12.14
N LEU A 274 -1.15 17.74 -12.21
CA LEU A 274 0.20 17.17 -12.26
C LEU A 274 0.93 17.58 -13.56
N LEU A 275 0.24 17.51 -14.70
CA LEU A 275 0.79 17.94 -15.99
C LEU A 275 1.12 19.44 -16.01
N LYS A 276 0.28 20.28 -15.43
CA LYS A 276 0.50 21.74 -15.31
C LYS A 276 1.68 22.07 -14.40
N ASN A 277 1.89 21.27 -13.36
CA ASN A 277 3.04 21.41 -12.45
C ASN A 277 4.34 20.84 -13.03
N GLY A 278 4.31 20.29 -14.26
CA GLY A 278 5.50 19.78 -14.94
C GLY A 278 5.98 18.42 -14.45
N SER A 279 5.11 17.62 -13.83
CA SER A 279 5.46 16.26 -13.41
C SER A 279 5.83 15.38 -14.61
N SER A 280 6.85 14.55 -14.44
CA SER A 280 7.22 13.51 -15.42
C SER A 280 6.20 12.38 -15.43
N ASP A 281 6.18 11.58 -16.49
CA ASP A 281 5.24 10.45 -16.61
C ASP A 281 5.45 9.42 -15.50
N ASP A 282 6.70 9.17 -15.10
CA ASP A 282 7.01 8.31 -13.95
C ASP A 282 6.45 8.88 -12.65
N GLN A 283 6.60 10.18 -12.40
CA GLN A 283 6.04 10.82 -11.20
C GLN A 283 4.52 10.76 -11.17
N ILE A 284 3.88 11.02 -12.32
CA ILE A 284 2.43 10.92 -12.48
C ILE A 284 1.98 9.50 -12.18
N ASN A 285 2.63 8.51 -12.79
CA ASN A 285 2.27 7.11 -12.61
C ASN A 285 2.45 6.65 -11.17
N VAL A 286 3.51 7.07 -10.47
CA VAL A 286 3.67 6.80 -9.03
C VAL A 286 2.53 7.44 -8.24
N LEU A 287 2.22 8.72 -8.47
CA LEU A 287 1.19 9.43 -7.69
C LEU A 287 -0.24 8.94 -7.96
N LEU A 288 -0.51 8.39 -9.14
CA LEU A 288 -1.83 7.84 -9.49
C LEU A 288 -2.02 6.38 -9.04
N LEU A 289 -0.96 5.67 -8.68
CA LEU A 289 -1.00 4.26 -8.23
C LEU A 289 -0.74 4.05 -6.74
N VAL A 290 -0.54 5.12 -5.97
CA VAL A 290 -0.29 5.10 -4.51
C VAL A 290 -1.57 5.23 -3.71
#